data_AF-A0A229GSB3-F1
#
_entry.id   AF-A0A229GSB3-F1
#
_cell.length_a   1.000
_cell.length_b   1.000
_cell.length_c   1.000
_cell.angle_alpha   90.00
_cell.angle_beta   90.00
_cell.angle_gamma   90.00
#
_symmetry.space_group_name_H-M   'P 1'
#
loop_
_entity.id
_entity.type
_entity.pdbx_description
1 polymer ?
#
loop_
_entity_poly.entity_id
_entity_poly.type
_entity_poly.pdbx_seq_one_letter_code
_entity_poly.pdbx_strand_id
1 'polypeptide(L)'
;MFMSNLSKPFVSCLALPICSLLIVSISGCFKTPHPSSAIEGDIEISTNDKGDLCFEPLFATTVLHDQPIQIKYIRMRRLEIYNYDVPDDQSRTMLTIAPIDEEYYIIEKGQKICLDTDNPNLKQRIFRPFKTQSVVVAIGGIDDKKEEYVDFHREFDYPYIAE
;
A
#
# COMPACT_ATOMS: atom_id res chain seq x y z
N MET A 1 81.40 19.00 28.84
CA MET A 1 81.56 17.72 28.10
C MET A 1 80.92 16.64 28.96
N PHE A 2 80.03 15.85 28.35
CA PHE A 2 79.40 14.60 28.83
C PHE A 2 78.41 14.70 30.01
N MET A 3 77.09 14.58 29.76
CA MET A 3 76.27 13.35 29.54
C MET A 3 75.72 12.83 30.88
N SER A 4 74.52 12.26 31.04
CA SER A 4 73.42 11.90 30.14
C SER A 4 72.25 11.34 30.97
N ASN A 5 71.03 11.66 30.52
CA ASN A 5 69.80 10.85 30.43
C ASN A 5 69.02 10.29 31.64
N LEU A 6 67.72 10.59 31.53
CA LEU A 6 66.51 10.14 32.22
C LEU A 6 66.34 8.61 32.31
N SER A 7 65.68 8.18 33.38
CA SER A 7 64.53 7.26 33.30
C SER A 7 63.59 7.41 34.50
N LYS A 8 62.27 7.38 34.24
CA LYS A 8 61.17 7.28 35.22
C LYS A 8 60.92 5.78 35.54
N PRO A 9 60.15 5.39 36.59
CA PRO A 9 58.67 5.50 36.56
C PRO A 9 58.05 5.86 37.94
N PHE A 10 56.92 6.58 37.93
CA PHE A 10 55.95 6.51 39.02
C PHE A 10 54.55 6.33 38.41
N VAL A 11 53.87 5.32 38.94
CA VAL A 11 52.56 4.77 38.57
C VAL A 11 51.49 5.30 39.53
N SER A 12 50.24 5.33 39.03
CA SER A 12 48.94 5.64 39.69
C SER A 12 48.62 7.14 39.87
N CYS A 13 47.72 7.80 39.10
CA CYS A 13 46.31 7.51 38.70
C CYS A 13 45.42 7.17 39.91
N LEU A 14 44.27 7.77 40.22
CA LEU A 14 43.31 8.72 39.62
C LEU A 14 42.49 9.33 40.79
N ALA A 15 42.31 10.65 40.92
CA ALA A 15 41.14 11.46 40.49
C ALA A 15 39.77 10.83 40.86
N LEU A 16 39.13 11.27 41.95
CA LEU A 16 38.11 12.35 42.10
C LEU A 16 36.70 12.03 41.55
N PRO A 17 35.62 12.39 42.27
CA PRO A 17 34.31 11.73 42.18
C PRO A 17 33.40 12.29 41.07
N ILE A 18 32.81 11.33 40.34
CA ILE A 18 31.44 11.26 39.79
C ILE A 18 30.67 12.59 39.71
N CYS A 19 30.76 13.26 38.56
CA CYS A 19 29.75 14.22 38.10
C CYS A 19 28.50 13.45 37.66
N SER A 20 27.41 13.58 38.41
CA SER A 20 26.08 13.10 38.03
C SER A 20 25.57 13.88 36.82
N LEU A 21 25.66 13.26 35.64
CA LEU A 21 25.00 13.72 34.41
C LEU A 21 23.49 13.54 34.55
N LEU A 22 22.77 14.67 34.59
CA LEU A 22 21.33 14.74 34.37
C LEU A 22 21.03 14.22 32.95
N ILE A 23 20.61 12.96 32.86
CA ILE A 23 20.01 12.42 31.65
C ILE A 23 18.61 13.04 31.56
N VAL A 24 18.49 14.08 30.76
CA VAL A 24 17.20 14.56 30.28
C VAL A 24 16.62 13.43 29.45
N SER A 25 15.65 12.71 30.02
CA SER A 25 14.83 11.75 29.29
C SER A 25 14.06 12.53 28.25
N ILE A 26 14.58 12.58 27.03
CA ILE A 26 13.83 12.98 25.85
C ILE A 26 12.91 11.78 25.57
N SER A 27 11.80 11.68 26.31
CA SER A 27 10.64 10.90 25.89
C SER A 27 9.99 11.63 24.72
N GLY A 28 10.72 11.72 23.61
CA GLY A 28 10.13 11.95 22.32
C GLY A 28 9.22 10.76 22.07
N CYS A 29 7.91 10.98 22.14
CA CYS A 29 6.95 10.14 21.45
C CYS A 29 7.38 10.15 19.98
N PHE A 30 8.15 9.13 19.58
CA PHE A 30 8.12 8.69 18.21
C PHE A 30 6.68 8.26 18.00
N LYS A 31 5.87 9.13 17.40
CA LYS A 31 4.69 8.69 16.67
C LYS A 31 5.23 7.62 15.73
N THR A 32 4.99 6.36 16.05
CA THR A 32 4.99 5.31 15.04
C THR A 32 4.21 5.89 13.86
N PRO A 33 4.74 5.85 12.63
CA PRO A 33 3.96 6.25 11.48
C PRO A 33 2.68 5.42 11.58
N HIS A 34 1.53 6.08 11.76
CA HIS A 34 0.28 5.37 11.55
C HIS A 34 0.42 4.76 10.15
N PRO A 35 0.15 3.45 9.95
CA PRO A 35 -0.10 2.97 8.60
C PRO A 35 -1.10 3.96 8.02
N SER A 36 -0.76 4.61 6.89
CA SER A 36 -1.56 5.70 6.37
C SER A 36 -3.02 5.27 6.40
N SER A 37 -3.87 6.09 7.02
CA SER A 37 -5.28 5.84 7.21
C SER A 37 -5.94 5.63 5.87
N ALA A 38 -5.98 4.39 5.38
CA ALA A 38 -6.60 4.10 4.10
C ALA A 38 -8.11 4.07 4.32
N ILE A 39 -8.83 4.65 3.36
CA ILE A 39 -10.24 4.38 3.17
C ILE A 39 -10.33 2.98 2.57
N GLU A 40 -11.03 2.08 3.25
CA GLU A 40 -11.23 0.72 2.78
C GLU A 40 -12.66 0.56 2.25
N GLY A 41 -12.84 -0.30 1.25
CA GLY A 41 -14.17 -0.65 0.72
C GLY A 41 -14.17 -1.99 -0.03
N ASP A 42 -15.36 -2.45 -0.43
CA ASP A 42 -15.55 -3.72 -1.11
C ASP A 42 -15.74 -3.52 -2.62
N ILE A 43 -15.57 -4.59 -3.39
CA ILE A 43 -15.76 -4.61 -4.85
C ILE A 43 -16.87 -5.59 -5.19
N GLU A 44 -17.85 -5.15 -5.98
CA GLU A 44 -18.78 -6.05 -6.64
C GLU A 44 -18.17 -6.57 -7.94
N ILE A 45 -18.21 -7.89 -8.11
CA ILE A 45 -17.70 -8.59 -9.29
C ILE A 45 -18.88 -9.03 -10.13
N SER A 46 -18.83 -8.72 -11.43
CA SER A 46 -19.84 -9.12 -12.41
C SER A 46 -19.17 -9.51 -13.72
N THR A 47 -19.95 -9.93 -14.72
CA THR A 47 -19.47 -10.14 -16.09
C THR A 47 -20.19 -9.21 -17.06
N ASN A 48 -19.52 -8.78 -18.13
CA ASN A 48 -20.17 -8.08 -19.25
C ASN A 48 -20.77 -9.07 -20.27
N ASP A 49 -21.43 -8.57 -21.32
CA ASP A 49 -22.02 -9.37 -22.39
C ASP A 49 -21.03 -10.24 -23.18
N LYS A 50 -19.72 -9.93 -23.09
CA LYS A 50 -18.63 -10.71 -23.71
C LYS A 50 -18.08 -11.79 -22.77
N GLY A 51 -18.51 -11.81 -21.51
CA GLY A 51 -18.03 -12.71 -20.46
C GLY A 51 -16.79 -12.23 -19.70
N ASP A 52 -16.35 -10.98 -19.92
CA ASP A 52 -15.20 -10.42 -19.22
C ASP A 52 -15.58 -10.03 -17.79
N LEU A 53 -14.66 -10.24 -16.84
CA LEU A 53 -14.87 -9.82 -15.45
C LEU A 53 -14.88 -8.31 -15.34
N CYS A 54 -15.84 -7.78 -14.60
CA CYS A 54 -16.02 -6.35 -14.35
C CYS A 54 -16.07 -6.08 -12.84
N PHE A 55 -15.37 -5.04 -12.41
CA PHE A 55 -15.15 -4.69 -11.03
C PHE A 55 -15.76 -3.32 -10.73
N GLU A 56 -16.73 -3.27 -9.83
CA GLU A 56 -17.39 -2.06 -9.37
C GLU A 56 -16.98 -1.73 -7.93
N PRO A 57 -16.31 -0.59 -7.67
CA PRO A 57 -16.09 -0.12 -6.30
C PRO A 57 -17.43 0.17 -5.60
N LEU A 58 -17.69 -0.49 -4.47
CA LEU A 58 -18.89 -0.26 -3.68
C LEU A 58 -18.69 0.92 -2.72
N PHE A 59 -18.84 2.14 -3.22
CA PHE A 59 -18.68 3.37 -2.43
C PHE A 59 -19.48 3.40 -1.12
N ALA A 60 -20.63 2.71 -1.06
CA ALA A 60 -21.47 2.63 0.12
C ALA A 60 -20.84 1.84 1.29
N THR A 61 -19.80 1.05 1.04
CA THR A 61 -19.09 0.26 2.06
C THR A 61 -17.85 0.98 2.57
N THR A 62 -17.59 2.22 2.14
CA THR A 62 -16.33 2.90 2.46
C THR A 62 -16.23 3.26 3.93
N VAL A 63 -15.10 2.91 4.54
CA VAL A 63 -14.80 3.20 5.95
C VAL A 63 -13.42 3.83 6.09
N LEU A 64 -13.27 4.75 7.03
CA LEU A 64 -11.99 5.30 7.47
C LEU A 64 -11.90 5.10 8.99
N HIS A 65 -10.90 4.36 9.45
CA HIS A 65 -10.77 3.99 10.87
C HIS A 65 -12.07 3.38 11.43
N ASP A 66 -12.63 2.40 10.72
CA ASP A 66 -13.90 1.72 11.05
C ASP A 66 -15.14 2.63 11.09
N GLN A 67 -15.03 3.88 10.65
CA GLN A 67 -16.15 4.81 10.56
C GLN A 67 -16.65 4.92 9.11
N PRO A 68 -17.95 4.74 8.85
CA PRO A 68 -18.51 4.95 7.52
C PRO A 68 -18.25 6.38 7.04
N ILE A 69 -17.80 6.50 5.80
CA ILE A 69 -17.62 7.78 5.14
C ILE A 69 -18.39 7.82 3.82
N GLN A 70 -18.48 9.01 3.24
CA GLN A 70 -19.02 9.19 1.91
C GLN A 70 -17.96 9.85 1.03
N ILE A 71 -17.54 9.13 0.00
CA ILE A 71 -16.72 9.66 -1.09
C ILE A 71 -17.54 9.62 -2.37
N LYS A 72 -17.33 10.59 -3.27
CA LYS A 72 -18.14 10.73 -4.50
C LYS A 72 -17.56 9.96 -5.68
N TYR A 73 -16.24 9.91 -5.76
CA TYR A 73 -15.47 9.24 -6.79
C TYR A 73 -14.11 8.88 -6.19
N ILE A 74 -13.38 7.99 -6.84
CA ILE A 74 -11.95 7.82 -6.59
C ILE A 74 -11.13 8.27 -7.79
N ARG A 75 -9.96 8.82 -7.49
CA ARG A 75 -8.86 9.00 -8.44
C ARG A 75 -8.08 7.70 -8.44
N MET A 76 -8.51 6.73 -9.26
CA MET A 76 -7.88 5.42 -9.34
C MET A 76 -6.48 5.57 -9.93
N ARG A 77 -5.48 5.08 -9.22
CA ARG A 77 -4.11 4.95 -9.73
C ARG A 77 -3.93 3.61 -10.46
N ARG A 78 -4.52 2.54 -9.93
CA ARG A 78 -4.36 1.18 -10.47
C ARG A 78 -5.45 0.24 -9.94
N LEU A 79 -5.93 -0.62 -10.83
CA LEU A 79 -6.55 -1.89 -10.50
C LEU A 79 -5.49 -2.99 -10.63
N GLU A 80 -5.43 -3.89 -9.66
CA GLU A 80 -4.49 -5.02 -9.61
C GLU A 80 -5.24 -6.31 -9.27
N ILE A 81 -4.96 -7.38 -10.00
CA ILE A 81 -5.37 -8.74 -9.63
C ILE A 81 -4.12 -9.53 -9.29
N TYR A 82 -4.10 -10.14 -8.12
CA TYR A 82 -2.93 -10.82 -7.59
C TYR A 82 -3.32 -12.07 -6.79
N ASN A 83 -2.39 -13.01 -6.70
CA ASN A 83 -2.55 -14.21 -5.88
C ASN A 83 -1.89 -13.97 -4.51
N TYR A 84 -2.71 -13.96 -3.45
CA TYR A 84 -2.23 -13.73 -2.08
C TYR A 84 -1.42 -14.92 -1.52
N ASP A 85 -1.62 -16.14 -2.04
CA ASP A 85 -0.90 -17.35 -1.62
C ASP A 85 0.54 -17.39 -2.11
N VAL A 86 0.91 -16.53 -3.07
CA VAL A 86 2.29 -16.42 -3.55
C VAL A 86 3.11 -15.66 -2.50
N PRO A 87 4.30 -16.12 -2.10
CA PRO A 87 5.15 -15.41 -1.13
C PRO A 87 5.53 -13.97 -1.52
N ASP A 88 5.79 -13.09 -0.54
CA ASP A 88 6.08 -11.65 -0.75
C ASP A 88 7.36 -11.40 -1.57
N ASP A 89 8.31 -12.33 -1.51
CA ASP A 89 9.56 -12.26 -2.26
C ASP A 89 9.38 -12.62 -3.75
N GLN A 90 8.17 -13.01 -4.14
CA GLN A 90 7.79 -13.31 -5.51
C GLN A 90 6.73 -12.31 -6.00
N SER A 91 6.74 -12.05 -7.31
CA SER A 91 5.69 -11.23 -7.92
C SER A 91 4.32 -11.92 -7.76
N ARG A 92 3.44 -11.34 -6.95
CA ARG A 92 2.05 -11.80 -6.74
C ARG A 92 1.10 -11.36 -7.85
N THR A 93 1.43 -10.22 -8.45
CA THR A 93 0.65 -9.55 -9.50
C THR A 93 0.48 -10.43 -10.72
N MET A 94 -0.78 -10.66 -11.10
CA MET A 94 -1.14 -11.38 -12.30
C MET A 94 -1.49 -10.41 -13.43
N LEU A 95 -2.22 -9.35 -13.10
CA LEU A 95 -2.72 -8.36 -14.04
C LEU A 95 -2.81 -6.99 -13.37
N THR A 96 -2.58 -5.93 -14.14
CA THR A 96 -2.91 -4.56 -13.73
C THR A 96 -3.65 -3.83 -14.83
N ILE A 97 -4.59 -2.97 -14.46
CA ILE A 97 -5.18 -1.94 -15.32
C ILE A 97 -4.83 -0.58 -14.70
N ALA A 98 -4.19 0.30 -15.47
CA ALA A 98 -3.78 1.61 -15.00
C ALA A 98 -4.01 2.69 -16.06
N PRO A 99 -4.11 3.97 -15.69
CA PRO A 99 -4.22 5.06 -16.65
C PRO A 99 -3.01 5.14 -17.59
N ILE A 100 -3.22 5.55 -18.85
CA ILE A 100 -2.13 5.63 -19.85
C ILE A 100 -1.33 6.92 -19.72
N ASP A 101 -2.02 8.06 -19.82
CA ASP A 101 -1.40 9.38 -19.98
C ASP A 101 -1.56 10.29 -18.75
N GLU A 102 -2.37 9.87 -17.78
CA GLU A 102 -2.61 10.59 -16.53
C GLU A 102 -2.10 9.79 -15.33
N GLU A 103 -1.88 10.47 -14.20
CA GLU A 103 -1.51 9.79 -12.96
C GLU A 103 -2.71 9.02 -12.36
N TYR A 104 -3.93 9.49 -12.65
CA TYR A 104 -5.17 8.94 -12.12
C TYR A 104 -6.26 8.85 -13.18
N TYR A 105 -7.15 7.87 -13.05
CA TYR A 105 -8.39 7.76 -13.79
C TYR A 105 -9.57 7.92 -12.81
N ILE A 106 -10.56 8.74 -13.15
CA ILE A 106 -11.71 8.98 -12.27
C ILE A 106 -12.70 7.83 -12.41
N ILE A 107 -13.04 7.20 -11.29
CA ILE A 107 -14.14 6.21 -11.20
C ILE A 107 -15.24 6.83 -10.34
N GLU A 108 -16.41 6.99 -10.93
CA GLU A 108 -17.64 7.44 -10.27
C GLU A 108 -18.49 6.25 -9.82
N LYS A 109 -19.45 6.51 -8.92
CA LYS A 109 -20.41 5.50 -8.46
C LYS A 109 -21.16 4.85 -9.63
N GLY A 110 -21.23 3.52 -9.64
CA GLY A 110 -21.89 2.74 -10.70
C GLY A 110 -20.98 2.42 -11.89
N GLN A 111 -19.75 2.94 -11.94
CA GLN A 111 -18.80 2.65 -13.01
C GLN A 111 -18.03 1.38 -12.71
N LYS A 112 -17.91 0.53 -13.75
CA LYS A 112 -17.19 -0.73 -13.70
C LYS A 112 -15.92 -0.66 -14.52
N ILE A 113 -14.84 -1.27 -14.02
CA ILE A 113 -13.65 -1.53 -14.82
C ILE A 113 -13.69 -3.00 -15.22
N CYS A 114 -13.75 -3.28 -16.51
CA CYS A 114 -13.74 -4.65 -17.03
C CYS A 114 -12.34 -5.05 -17.49
N LEU A 115 -12.05 -6.35 -17.39
CA LEU A 115 -10.96 -6.96 -18.15
C LEU A 115 -11.20 -6.76 -19.64
N ASP A 116 -10.11 -6.69 -20.39
CA ASP A 116 -10.12 -6.43 -21.84
C ASP A 116 -10.98 -5.21 -22.22
N THR A 117 -10.94 -4.19 -21.36
CA THR A 117 -11.63 -2.92 -21.58
C THR A 117 -11.12 -2.22 -22.83
N ASP A 118 -12.05 -1.80 -23.69
CA ASP A 118 -11.78 -0.98 -24.88
C ASP A 118 -11.56 0.51 -24.51
N ASN A 119 -11.46 0.85 -23.22
CA ASN A 119 -11.29 2.22 -22.76
C ASN A 119 -9.90 2.76 -23.16
N PRO A 120 -9.82 3.80 -24.02
CA PRO A 120 -8.55 4.29 -24.54
C PRO A 120 -7.68 4.97 -23.46
N ASN A 121 -8.24 5.30 -22.31
CA ASN A 121 -7.52 5.97 -21.21
C ASN A 121 -6.93 4.97 -20.21
N LEU A 122 -7.23 3.67 -20.35
CA LEU A 122 -6.75 2.61 -19.48
C LEU A 122 -5.91 1.62 -20.26
N LYS A 123 -4.83 1.14 -19.66
CA LYS A 123 -3.97 0.10 -20.22
C LYS A 123 -3.92 -1.10 -19.30
N GLN A 124 -4.36 -2.22 -19.84
CA GLN A 124 -4.19 -3.53 -19.23
C GLN A 124 -2.77 -4.07 -19.50
N ARG A 125 -2.17 -4.68 -18.47
CA ARG A 125 -0.91 -5.43 -18.57
C ARG A 125 -1.07 -6.76 -17.86
N ILE A 126 -0.82 -7.84 -18.58
CA ILE A 126 -0.86 -9.21 -18.07
C ILE A 126 0.58 -9.65 -17.78
N PHE A 127 0.86 -10.03 -16.54
CA PHE A 127 2.17 -10.52 -16.10
C PHE A 127 2.20 -12.04 -16.04
N ARG A 128 1.07 -12.66 -15.68
CA ARG A 128 0.92 -14.11 -15.54
C ARG A 128 -0.45 -14.55 -16.04
N PRO A 129 -0.57 -15.76 -16.61
CA PRO A 129 -1.87 -16.29 -17.02
C PRO A 129 -2.74 -16.56 -15.79
N PHE A 130 -4.05 -16.35 -15.93
CA PHE A 130 -5.02 -16.78 -14.94
C PHE A 130 -5.13 -18.30 -14.91
N LYS A 131 -5.09 -18.87 -13.70
CA LYS A 131 -5.27 -20.30 -13.43
C LYS A 131 -6.42 -20.46 -12.44
N THR A 132 -6.95 -21.67 -12.29
CA THR A 132 -7.93 -21.97 -11.26
C THR A 132 -7.31 -21.82 -9.88
N GLN A 133 -7.67 -20.77 -9.14
CA GLN A 133 -7.13 -20.44 -7.82
C GLN A 133 -7.95 -19.28 -7.19
N SER A 134 -7.82 -19.11 -5.87
CA SER A 134 -8.27 -17.87 -5.19
C SER A 134 -7.34 -16.72 -5.54
N VAL A 135 -7.92 -15.54 -5.79
CA VAL A 135 -7.22 -14.31 -6.11
C VAL A 135 -7.88 -13.13 -5.41
N VAL A 136 -7.13 -12.03 -5.29
CA VAL A 136 -7.64 -10.75 -4.81
C VAL A 136 -7.62 -9.76 -5.97
N VAL A 137 -8.73 -9.06 -6.17
CA VAL A 137 -8.77 -7.81 -6.93
C VAL A 137 -8.68 -6.64 -5.96
N ALA A 138 -7.83 -5.67 -6.26
CA ALA A 138 -7.72 -4.42 -5.54
C ALA A 138 -7.80 -3.22 -6.49
N ILE A 139 -8.53 -2.18 -6.11
CA ILE A 139 -8.65 -0.90 -6.82
C ILE A 139 -8.14 0.18 -5.86
N GLY A 140 -6.93 0.66 -6.15
CA GLY A 140 -6.22 1.61 -5.31
C GLY A 140 -6.14 3.01 -5.94
N GLY A 141 -6.17 4.03 -5.10
CA GLY A 141 -6.11 5.42 -5.54
C GLY A 141 -6.10 6.43 -4.40
N ILE A 142 -6.66 7.60 -4.68
CA ILE A 142 -6.85 8.68 -3.72
C ILE A 142 -8.32 9.12 -3.78
N ASP A 143 -8.86 9.55 -2.64
CA ASP A 143 -10.24 10.01 -2.50
C ASP A 143 -10.55 11.30 -3.30
N ASP A 144 -11.83 11.70 -3.29
CA ASP A 144 -12.29 12.86 -4.04
C ASP A 144 -11.72 14.19 -3.54
N LYS A 145 -11.32 14.25 -2.25
CA LYS A 145 -10.72 15.42 -1.60
C LYS A 145 -9.19 15.48 -1.71
N LYS A 146 -8.54 14.40 -2.13
CA LYS A 146 -7.08 14.25 -2.20
C LYS A 146 -6.38 14.24 -0.84
N GLU A 147 -7.05 13.70 0.17
CA GLU A 147 -6.58 13.68 1.55
C GLU A 147 -6.11 12.29 1.96
N GLU A 148 -6.84 11.25 1.54
CA GLU A 148 -6.62 9.88 2.00
C GLU A 148 -6.39 8.92 0.83
N TYR A 149 -5.55 7.90 1.06
CA TYR A 149 -5.47 6.76 0.15
C TYR A 149 -6.76 5.96 0.23
N VAL A 150 -7.17 5.40 -0.91
CA VAL A 150 -8.35 4.52 -0.97
C VAL A 150 -7.92 3.16 -1.52
N ASP A 151 -8.39 2.11 -0.89
CA ASP A 151 -8.18 0.73 -1.31
C ASP A 151 -9.50 -0.05 -1.23
N PHE A 152 -10.07 -0.34 -2.40
CA PHE A 152 -11.16 -1.29 -2.49
C PHE A 152 -10.59 -2.67 -2.80
N HIS A 153 -11.05 -3.72 -2.12
CA HIS A 153 -10.56 -5.06 -2.41
C HIS A 153 -11.65 -6.12 -2.25
N ARG A 154 -11.50 -7.21 -2.99
CA ARG A 154 -12.37 -8.39 -2.90
C ARG A 154 -11.58 -9.65 -3.23
N GLU A 155 -11.74 -10.67 -2.39
CA GLU A 155 -11.28 -12.03 -2.70
C GLU A 155 -12.34 -12.79 -3.51
N PHE A 156 -11.89 -13.56 -4.51
CA PHE A 156 -12.76 -14.42 -5.31
C PHE A 156 -11.99 -15.59 -5.95
N ASP A 157 -12.71 -16.68 -6.25
CA ASP A 157 -12.17 -17.79 -7.02
C ASP A 157 -12.22 -17.52 -8.52
N TYR A 158 -11.11 -17.76 -9.23
CA TYR A 158 -11.07 -17.74 -10.69
C TYR A 158 -11.17 -19.17 -11.26
N PRO A 159 -11.91 -19.43 -12.36
CA PRO A 159 -12.82 -18.50 -13.02
C PRO A 159 -14.02 -18.17 -12.13
N TYR A 160 -14.43 -16.91 -12.13
CA TYR A 160 -15.56 -16.44 -11.34
C TYR A 160 -16.87 -16.92 -11.97
N ILE A 161 -17.75 -17.47 -11.15
CA ILE A 161 -19.12 -17.83 -11.53
C ILE A 161 -20.02 -16.87 -10.77
N ALA A 162 -20.67 -15.96 -11.50
CA ALA A 162 -21.63 -15.02 -10.90
C ALA A 162 -22.79 -15.80 -10.27
N GLU A 163 -23.21 -15.37 -9.08
CA GLU A 163 -24.37 -15.93 -8.35
C GLU A 163 -25.71 -15.52 -8.97
#